data_AF-A0A7Y6PQ11-F1
#
_entry.id   AF-A0A7Y6PQ11-F1
#
_cell.length_a   1.000
_cell.length_b   1.000
_cell.length_c   1.000
_cell.angle_alpha   90.00
_cell.angle_beta   90.00
_cell.angle_gamma   90.00
#
_symmetry.space_group_name_H-M   'P 1'
#
loop_
_entity.id
_entity.type
_entity.pdbx_description
1 polymer ?
#
loop_
_entity_poly.entity_id
_entity_poly.type
_entity_poly.pdbx_seq_one_letter_code
_entity_poly.pdbx_strand_id
1 'polypeptide(L)'
;MRSRYPFGIQAAIPVALLLAVVSLGGLLVPAMYARETPAWVAQAVGQDWFDLLVVVPWLVICGIASRRGSYRWGVLLAGTYAYTVYEALIYAFAIHFNALFLVYCATLGVAAFGLIAQLRVLGQRSVSISRRPARAAAAFLVAVGVAFALLWLAEDIPAVLKGPSPALAETGLLTNPVHVIDLSFVLPAF
;
A
#
# COMPACT_ATOMS: atom_id res chain seq x y z
N MET A 1 9.66 23.22 20.54
CA MET A 1 10.71 22.18 20.48
C MET A 1 10.73 21.58 19.08
N ARG A 2 11.81 21.72 18.30
CA ARG A 2 11.93 21.00 17.02
C ARG A 2 12.24 19.54 17.31
N SER A 3 11.44 18.62 16.79
CA SER A 3 11.69 17.18 16.87
C SER A 3 13.11 16.84 16.39
N ARG A 4 13.78 15.89 17.04
CA ARG A 4 15.11 15.38 16.67
C ARG A 4 15.10 14.60 15.34
N TYR A 5 13.93 14.19 14.85
CA TYR A 5 13.77 13.38 13.64
C TYR A 5 12.77 13.98 12.65
N PRO A 6 12.99 13.86 11.33
CA PRO A 6 12.04 14.34 10.32
C PRO A 6 10.71 13.61 10.42
N PHE A 7 9.61 14.28 10.04
CA PHE A 7 8.25 13.74 10.10
C PHE A 7 8.12 12.36 9.44
N GLY A 8 8.78 12.14 8.30
CA GLY A 8 8.79 10.85 7.60
C GLY A 8 9.26 9.68 8.48
N ILE A 9 10.15 9.88 9.44
CA ILE A 9 10.55 8.82 10.39
C ILE A 9 9.56 8.73 11.57
N GLN A 10 9.00 9.86 11.99
CA GLN A 10 8.07 9.90 13.12
C GLN A 10 6.72 9.28 12.80
N ALA A 11 6.28 9.37 11.54
CA ALA A 11 5.02 8.82 11.06
C ALA A 11 4.96 7.28 11.13
N ALA A 12 6.10 6.59 11.25
CA ALA A 12 6.15 5.12 11.14
C ALA A 12 5.34 4.43 12.23
N ILE A 13 5.45 4.91 13.48
CA ILE A 13 4.73 4.34 14.61
C ILE A 13 3.22 4.66 14.54
N PRO A 14 2.78 5.92 14.30
CA PRO A 14 1.38 6.22 14.04
C PRO A 14 0.77 5.37 12.93
N VAL A 15 1.45 5.21 11.78
CA VAL A 15 0.95 4.39 10.67
C VAL A 15 0.83 2.93 11.09
N ALA A 16 1.85 2.37 11.76
CA ALA A 16 1.81 0.99 12.24
C ALA A 16 0.65 0.75 13.23
N LEU A 17 0.39 1.70 14.14
CA LEU A 17 -0.71 1.60 15.09
C LEU A 17 -2.07 1.71 14.40
N LEU A 18 -2.22 2.66 13.48
CA LEU A 18 -3.46 2.84 12.72
C LEU A 18 -3.76 1.60 11.87
N LEU A 19 -2.75 1.06 11.17
CA LEU A 19 -2.88 -0.15 10.38
C LEU A 19 -3.24 -1.35 11.26
N ALA A 20 -2.59 -1.51 12.42
CA ALA A 20 -2.96 -2.56 13.37
C ALA A 20 -4.40 -2.44 13.87
N VAL A 21 -4.91 -1.21 14.10
CA VAL A 21 -6.31 -0.97 14.47
C VAL A 21 -7.26 -1.35 13.33
N VAL A 22 -6.93 -0.99 12.09
CA VAL A 22 -7.69 -1.41 10.90
C VAL A 22 -7.80 -2.92 10.84
N SER A 23 -6.66 -3.61 10.89
CA SER A 23 -6.62 -5.06 10.71
C SER A 23 -7.22 -5.84 11.88
N LEU A 24 -6.97 -5.42 13.12
CA LEU A 24 -7.63 -6.03 14.28
C LEU A 24 -9.14 -5.77 14.25
N GLY A 25 -9.57 -4.59 13.81
CA GLY A 25 -10.99 -4.28 13.66
C GLY A 25 -11.67 -5.15 12.61
N GLY A 26 -11.03 -5.33 11.45
CA GLY A 26 -11.52 -6.22 10.38
C GLY A 26 -11.62 -7.68 10.81
N LEU A 27 -10.61 -8.18 11.53
CA LEU A 27 -10.56 -9.58 11.97
C LEU A 27 -11.47 -9.89 13.17
N LEU A 28 -11.56 -8.98 14.14
CA LEU A 28 -12.23 -9.24 15.42
C LEU A 28 -13.69 -8.80 15.46
N VAL A 29 -14.10 -7.90 14.55
CA VAL A 29 -15.46 -7.33 14.55
C VAL A 29 -16.16 -7.71 13.24
N PRO A 30 -16.98 -8.79 13.23
CA PRO A 30 -17.65 -9.27 12.01
C PRO A 30 -18.48 -8.21 11.28
N ALA A 31 -18.96 -7.20 12.00
CA ALA A 31 -19.72 -6.09 11.42
C ALA A 31 -18.92 -5.24 10.40
N MET A 32 -17.57 -5.27 10.43
CA MET A 32 -16.74 -4.47 9.52
C MET A 32 -16.82 -4.94 8.07
N TYR A 33 -16.99 -6.24 7.85
CA TYR A 33 -17.10 -6.84 6.51
C TYR A 33 -18.46 -7.49 6.23
N ALA A 34 -19.45 -7.27 7.10
CA ALA A 34 -20.77 -7.90 6.98
C ALA A 34 -21.53 -7.54 5.69
N ARG A 35 -21.12 -6.47 5.00
CA ARG A 35 -21.73 -6.00 3.74
C ARG A 35 -20.96 -6.45 2.50
N GLU A 36 -19.79 -7.05 2.68
CA GLU A 36 -18.93 -7.48 1.57
C GLU A 36 -19.33 -8.87 1.06
N THR A 37 -19.02 -9.14 -0.21
CA THR A 37 -19.21 -10.50 -0.76
C THR A 37 -18.20 -11.45 -0.12
N PRO A 38 -18.48 -12.77 -0.05
CA PRO A 38 -17.54 -13.73 0.52
C PRO A 38 -16.15 -13.69 -0.14
N ALA A 39 -16.11 -13.45 -1.46
CA ALA A 39 -14.86 -13.31 -2.21
C ALA A 39 -14.05 -12.08 -1.78
N TRP A 40 -14.72 -10.96 -1.49
CA TRP A 40 -14.07 -9.74 -1.03
C TRP A 40 -13.66 -9.80 0.45
N VAL A 41 -14.51 -10.41 1.31
CA VAL A 41 -14.16 -10.71 2.71
C VAL A 41 -12.87 -11.54 2.78
N ALA A 42 -12.75 -12.59 1.97
CA ALA A 42 -11.57 -13.44 1.98
C ALA A 42 -10.28 -12.67 1.64
N GLN A 43 -10.35 -11.73 0.71
CA GLN A 43 -9.24 -10.85 0.35
C GLN A 43 -8.90 -9.87 1.47
N ALA A 44 -9.91 -9.20 2.04
CA ALA A 44 -9.72 -8.25 3.15
C ALA A 44 -9.12 -8.94 4.39
N VAL A 45 -9.63 -10.11 4.77
CA VAL A 45 -9.09 -10.91 5.88
C VAL A 45 -7.66 -11.37 5.62
N GLY A 46 -7.36 -11.78 4.39
CA GLY A 46 -5.99 -12.15 4.00
C GLY A 46 -5.02 -10.98 4.12
N GLN A 47 -5.46 -9.79 3.68
CA GLN A 47 -4.73 -8.53 3.79
C GLN A 47 -4.50 -8.17 5.27
N ASP A 48 -5.54 -8.20 6.11
CA ASP A 48 -5.46 -7.88 7.54
C ASP A 48 -4.43 -8.75 8.28
N TRP A 49 -4.37 -10.05 7.97
CA TRP A 49 -3.36 -10.94 8.54
C TRP A 49 -1.96 -10.58 8.08
N PHE A 50 -1.79 -10.31 6.79
CA PHE A 50 -0.49 -9.89 6.25
C PHE A 50 -0.01 -8.59 6.90
N ASP A 51 -0.92 -7.63 7.11
CA ASP A 51 -0.59 -6.35 7.70
C ASP A 51 -0.11 -6.50 9.14
N LEU A 52 -0.84 -7.26 9.96
CA LEU A 52 -0.46 -7.49 11.35
C LEU A 52 0.84 -8.26 11.51
N LEU A 53 1.06 -9.28 10.68
CA LEU A 53 2.20 -10.18 10.83
C LEU A 53 3.46 -9.69 10.11
N VAL A 54 3.31 -8.87 9.08
CA VAL A 54 4.42 -8.45 8.22
C VAL A 54 4.58 -6.93 8.22
N VAL A 55 3.55 -6.19 7.81
CA VAL A 55 3.68 -4.75 7.50
C VAL A 55 3.86 -3.92 8.77
N VAL A 56 3.07 -4.18 9.81
CA VAL A 56 3.15 -3.50 11.11
C VAL A 56 4.52 -3.72 11.76
N PRO A 57 5.03 -4.96 11.93
CA PRO A 57 6.40 -5.18 12.41
C PRO A 57 7.45 -4.49 11.53
N TRP A 58 7.28 -4.54 10.22
CA TRP A 58 8.22 -3.97 9.27
C TRP A 58 8.29 -2.44 9.34
N LEU A 59 7.15 -1.76 9.47
CA LEU A 59 7.07 -0.31 9.72
C LEU A 59 7.81 0.08 11.00
N VAL A 60 7.63 -0.68 12.08
CA VAL A 60 8.31 -0.42 13.35
C VAL A 60 9.82 -0.60 13.22
N ILE A 61 10.27 -1.71 12.61
CA ILE A 61 11.69 -2.00 12.37
C ILE A 61 12.31 -0.90 11.51
N CYS A 62 11.71 -0.58 10.37
CA CYS A 62 12.21 0.43 9.44
C CYS A 62 12.21 1.82 10.07
N GLY A 63 11.17 2.17 10.85
CA GLY A 63 11.07 3.42 11.58
C GLY A 63 12.19 3.58 12.62
N ILE A 64 12.42 2.57 13.46
CA ILE A 64 13.48 2.58 14.48
C ILE A 64 14.86 2.60 13.82
N ALA A 65 15.09 1.76 12.80
CA ALA A 65 16.38 1.67 12.13
C ALA A 65 16.73 2.94 11.33
N SER A 66 15.72 3.63 10.78
CA SER A 66 15.90 4.93 10.09
C SER A 66 16.34 6.05 11.03
N ARG A 67 16.03 5.99 12.34
CA ARG A 67 16.49 6.97 13.33
C ARG A 67 18.01 7.01 13.47
N ARG A 68 18.71 5.94 13.05
CA ARG A 68 20.18 5.87 13.03
C ARG A 68 20.80 6.61 11.84
N GLY A 69 19.99 7.29 11.01
CA GLY A 69 20.46 8.07 9.87
C GLY A 69 20.83 7.24 8.63
N SER A 70 20.54 5.94 8.63
CA SER A 70 20.84 5.03 7.52
C SER A 70 19.98 5.31 6.29
N TYR A 71 20.63 5.54 5.15
CA TYR A 71 19.95 5.75 3.87
C TYR A 71 19.14 4.52 3.44
N ARG A 72 19.71 3.31 3.61
CA ARG A 72 19.06 2.05 3.22
C ARG A 72 17.76 1.84 3.96
N TRP A 73 17.75 2.02 5.28
CA TRP A 73 16.53 1.93 6.09
C TRP A 73 15.53 3.02 5.73
N GLY A 74 16.01 4.21 5.36
CA GLY A 74 15.15 5.28 4.89
C GLY A 74 14.42 4.96 3.59
N VAL A 75 15.09 4.29 2.64
CA VAL A 75 14.48 3.80 1.38
C VAL A 75 13.49 2.69 1.67
N LEU A 76 13.84 1.72 2.53
CA LEU A 76 12.92 0.65 2.92
C LEU A 76 11.66 1.21 3.58
N LEU A 77 11.80 2.19 4.47
CA LEU A 77 10.68 2.88 5.10
C LEU A 77 9.79 3.61 4.08
N ALA A 78 10.38 4.27 3.08
CA ALA A 78 9.63 4.89 2.00
C ALA A 78 8.84 3.86 1.19
N GLY A 79 9.45 2.71 0.85
CA GLY A 79 8.76 1.60 0.20
C GLY A 79 7.59 1.07 1.03
N THR A 80 7.75 0.96 2.35
CA THR A 80 6.67 0.52 3.25
C THR A 80 5.53 1.54 3.32
N TYR A 81 5.81 2.85 3.32
CA TYR A 81 4.73 3.83 3.21
C TYR A 81 4.02 3.78 1.85
N ALA A 82 4.75 3.56 0.75
CA ALA A 82 4.13 3.41 -0.56
C ALA A 82 3.18 2.20 -0.59
N TYR A 83 3.58 1.08 0.01
CA TYR A 83 2.72 -0.07 0.23
C TYR A 83 1.49 0.29 1.09
N THR A 84 1.69 0.94 2.24
CA THR A 84 0.55 1.29 3.11
C THR A 84 -0.41 2.29 2.48
N VAL A 85 0.08 3.20 1.63
CA VAL A 85 -0.78 4.09 0.83
C VAL A 85 -1.60 3.28 -0.18
N TYR A 86 -0.98 2.29 -0.83
CA TYR A 86 -1.65 1.41 -1.80
C TYR A 86 -2.85 0.69 -1.17
N GLU A 87 -2.63 -0.03 -0.06
CA GLU A 87 -3.72 -0.73 0.63
C GLU A 87 -4.76 0.23 1.22
N ALA A 88 -4.32 1.36 1.79
CA ALA A 88 -5.23 2.27 2.48
C ALA A 88 -6.15 2.99 1.49
N LEU A 89 -5.71 3.18 0.23
CA LEU A 89 -6.59 3.59 -0.86
C LEU A 89 -7.67 2.53 -1.11
N ILE A 90 -7.30 1.26 -1.19
CA ILE A 90 -8.27 0.17 -1.37
C ILE A 90 -9.28 0.18 -0.21
N TYR A 91 -8.83 0.24 1.04
CA TYR A 91 -9.73 0.23 2.20
C TYR A 91 -10.64 1.46 2.26
N ALA A 92 -10.11 2.65 1.95
CA ALA A 92 -10.88 3.88 1.99
C ALA A 92 -11.94 3.99 0.89
N PHE A 93 -11.72 3.35 -0.26
CA PHE A 93 -12.60 3.49 -1.44
C PHE A 93 -13.39 2.22 -1.80
N ALA A 94 -12.96 1.04 -1.37
CA ALA A 94 -13.53 -0.25 -1.79
C ALA A 94 -14.01 -1.15 -0.64
N ILE A 95 -13.90 -0.73 0.61
CA ILE A 95 -14.65 -1.34 1.73
C ILE A 95 -15.89 -0.49 1.98
N HIS A 96 -17.04 -1.12 2.17
CA HIS A 96 -18.28 -0.42 2.51
C HIS A 96 -18.11 0.38 3.79
N PHE A 97 -18.68 1.60 3.80
CA PHE A 97 -18.62 2.49 4.94
C PHE A 97 -19.02 1.79 6.25
N ASN A 98 -18.13 1.85 7.23
CA ASN A 98 -18.27 1.23 8.54
C ASN A 98 -17.59 2.10 9.63
N ALA A 99 -17.54 1.62 10.87
CA ALA A 99 -16.99 2.36 12.00
C ALA A 99 -15.49 2.71 11.89
N LEU A 100 -14.73 1.99 11.05
CA LEU A 100 -13.30 2.21 10.83
C LEU A 100 -13.01 3.21 9.71
N PHE A 101 -14.02 3.76 9.02
CA PHE A 101 -13.82 4.65 7.87
C PHE A 101 -12.84 5.79 8.15
N LEU A 102 -12.98 6.49 9.29
CA LEU A 102 -12.07 7.57 9.67
C LEU A 102 -10.65 7.07 9.97
N VAL A 103 -10.51 5.82 10.44
CA VAL A 103 -9.20 5.18 10.63
C VAL A 103 -8.57 4.88 9.28
N TYR A 104 -9.32 4.41 8.28
CA TYR A 104 -8.83 4.23 6.90
C TYR A 104 -8.28 5.55 6.34
N CYS A 105 -9.05 6.64 6.46
CA CYS A 105 -8.62 7.97 6.02
C CYS A 105 -7.37 8.47 6.78
N ALA A 106 -7.30 8.22 8.09
CA ALA A 106 -6.14 8.59 8.89
C ALA A 106 -4.88 7.79 8.49
N THR A 107 -5.00 6.46 8.30
CA THR A 107 -3.91 5.60 7.82
C THR A 107 -3.40 6.11 6.47
N LEU A 108 -4.31 6.33 5.51
CA LEU A 108 -3.99 6.84 4.18
C LEU A 108 -3.27 8.20 4.26
N GLY A 109 -3.83 9.16 4.99
CA GLY A 109 -3.27 10.50 5.10
C GLY A 109 -1.88 10.51 5.74
N VAL A 110 -1.73 9.85 6.89
CA VAL A 110 -0.45 9.81 7.62
C VAL A 110 0.61 9.05 6.82
N ALA A 111 0.25 7.94 6.17
CA ALA A 111 1.18 7.20 5.31
C ALA A 111 1.61 8.01 4.09
N ALA A 112 0.67 8.69 3.40
CA ALA A 112 0.98 9.51 2.23
C ALA A 112 1.89 10.71 2.57
N PHE A 113 1.56 11.46 3.62
CA PHE A 113 2.44 12.56 4.06
C PHE A 113 3.77 12.04 4.63
N GLY A 114 3.78 10.87 5.27
CA GLY A 114 4.98 10.17 5.72
C GLY A 114 5.90 9.83 4.55
N LEU A 115 5.34 9.27 3.47
CA LEU A 115 6.03 8.98 2.22
C LEU A 115 6.63 10.24 1.60
N ILE A 116 5.83 11.29 1.41
CA ILE A 116 6.28 12.55 0.82
C ILE A 116 7.44 13.15 1.63
N ALA A 117 7.31 13.20 2.95
CA ALA A 117 8.36 13.72 3.82
C ALA A 117 9.63 12.87 3.75
N GLN A 118 9.49 11.54 3.69
CA GLN A 118 10.62 10.63 3.61
C GLN A 118 11.35 10.74 2.26
N LEU A 119 10.63 10.82 1.15
CA LEU A 119 11.19 11.02 -0.18
C LEU A 119 11.94 12.35 -0.30
N ARG A 120 11.43 13.43 0.32
CA ARG A 120 12.13 14.72 0.38
C ARG A 120 13.48 14.60 1.10
N VAL A 121 13.55 13.87 2.21
CA VAL A 121 14.80 13.64 2.95
C VAL A 121 15.78 12.79 2.13
N LEU A 122 15.28 11.75 1.46
CA LEU A 122 16.12 10.88 0.62
C LEU A 122 16.66 11.62 -0.60
N GLY A 123 15.85 12.46 -1.25
CA GLY A 123 16.23 13.23 -2.43
C GLY A 123 17.30 14.30 -2.18
N GLN A 124 17.50 14.70 -0.93
CA GLN A 124 18.59 15.62 -0.54
C GLN A 124 19.96 14.93 -0.47
N ARG A 125 20.01 13.60 -0.51
CA ARG A 125 21.26 12.84 -0.43
C ARG A 125 21.68 12.34 -1.81
N SER A 126 22.93 12.60 -2.18
CA SER A 126 23.57 11.94 -3.32
C SER A 126 24.14 10.60 -2.85
N VAL A 127 23.75 9.51 -3.51
CA VAL A 127 24.24 8.16 -3.23
C VAL A 127 24.74 7.54 -4.52
N SER A 128 25.96 7.02 -4.51
CA SER A 128 26.49 6.26 -5.64
C SER A 128 25.86 4.87 -5.64
N ILE A 129 25.10 4.56 -6.69
CA ILE A 129 24.50 3.24 -6.91
C ILE A 129 25.28 2.56 -8.03
N SER A 130 25.71 1.31 -7.78
CA SER A 130 26.37 0.52 -8.82
C SER A 130 25.41 0.27 -9.99
N ARG A 131 25.87 0.55 -11.21
CA ARG A 131 25.04 0.48 -12.43
C ARG A 131 24.48 -0.92 -12.69
N ARG A 132 25.28 -1.97 -12.46
CA ARG A 132 24.89 -3.35 -12.79
C ARG A 132 23.70 -3.85 -11.95
N PRO A 133 23.71 -3.79 -10.60
CA PRO A 133 22.54 -4.17 -9.81
C PRO A 133 21.34 -3.24 -10.03
N ALA A 134 21.56 -1.94 -10.28
CA ALA A 134 20.47 -1.01 -10.61
C ALA A 134 19.75 -1.41 -11.91
N ARG A 135 20.50 -1.76 -12.97
CA ARG A 135 19.92 -2.22 -14.24
C ARG A 135 19.19 -3.56 -14.10
N ALA A 136 19.71 -4.48 -13.27
CA ALA A 136 19.04 -5.74 -13.01
C ALA A 136 17.71 -5.52 -12.27
N ALA A 137 17.69 -4.66 -11.25
CA ALA A 137 16.46 -4.30 -10.54
C ALA A 137 15.45 -3.59 -11.46
N ALA A 138 15.90 -2.64 -12.30
CA ALA A 138 15.03 -1.97 -13.27
C ALA A 138 14.44 -2.95 -14.29
N ALA A 139 15.26 -3.84 -14.87
CA ALA A 139 14.78 -4.84 -15.82
C ALA A 139 13.76 -5.79 -15.18
N PHE A 140 13.98 -6.18 -13.92
CA PHE A 140 13.04 -6.99 -13.17
C PHE A 140 11.71 -6.25 -12.93
N LEU A 141 11.75 -5.01 -12.46
CA LEU A 141 10.56 -4.19 -12.21
C LEU A 141 9.75 -3.96 -13.49
N VAL A 142 10.42 -3.59 -14.59
CA VAL A 142 9.76 -3.43 -15.91
C VAL A 142 9.14 -4.75 -16.38
N ALA A 143 9.84 -5.88 -16.23
CA ALA A 143 9.29 -7.18 -16.64
C ALA A 143 8.03 -7.55 -15.83
N VAL A 144 8.08 -7.36 -14.51
CA VAL A 144 6.93 -7.55 -13.61
C VAL A 144 5.81 -6.59 -13.99
N GLY A 145 6.13 -5.32 -14.23
CA GLY A 145 5.15 -4.29 -14.57
C GLY A 145 4.41 -4.58 -15.87
N VAL A 146 5.14 -5.03 -16.90
CA VAL A 146 4.54 -5.46 -18.17
C VAL A 146 3.68 -6.71 -17.97
N ALA A 147 4.14 -7.70 -17.19
CA ALA A 147 3.38 -8.92 -16.95
C ALA A 147 2.03 -8.64 -16.27
N PHE A 148 2.03 -7.83 -15.21
CA PHE A 148 0.80 -7.43 -14.52
C PHE A 148 -0.09 -6.53 -15.39
N ALA A 149 0.49 -5.59 -16.16
CA ALA A 149 -0.29 -4.75 -17.06
C ALA A 149 -1.02 -5.59 -18.11
N LEU A 150 -0.35 -6.59 -18.69
CA LEU A 150 -0.98 -7.51 -19.63
C LEU A 150 -2.06 -8.37 -18.95
N LEU A 151 -1.85 -8.81 -17.71
CA LEU A 151 -2.85 -9.56 -16.94
C LEU A 151 -4.12 -8.74 -16.71
N TRP A 152 -3.98 -7.50 -16.24
CA TRP A 152 -5.12 -6.59 -16.00
C TRP A 152 -5.82 -6.20 -17.30
N LEU A 153 -5.06 -5.82 -18.34
CA LEU A 153 -5.63 -5.46 -19.64
C LEU A 153 -6.31 -6.63 -20.34
N ALA A 154 -5.88 -7.88 -20.11
CA ALA A 154 -6.55 -9.05 -20.63
C ALA A 154 -7.95 -9.26 -20.04
N GLU A 155 -8.23 -8.74 -18.84
CA GLU A 155 -9.56 -8.73 -18.24
C GLU A 155 -10.33 -7.45 -18.60
N ASP A 156 -9.69 -6.29 -18.46
CA ASP A 156 -10.34 -4.98 -18.57
C ASP A 156 -10.75 -4.65 -20.00
N ILE A 157 -9.93 -4.99 -21.02
CA ILE A 157 -10.27 -4.69 -22.42
C ILE A 157 -11.55 -5.45 -22.85
N PRO A 158 -11.68 -6.78 -22.63
CA PRO A 158 -12.94 -7.47 -22.87
C PRO A 158 -14.11 -6.89 -22.07
N ALA A 159 -13.89 -6.50 -20.82
CA ALA A 159 -14.94 -5.95 -19.97
C ALA A 159 -15.49 -4.62 -20.50
N VAL A 160 -14.62 -3.75 -21.03
CA VAL A 160 -15.02 -2.50 -21.70
C VAL A 160 -15.85 -2.76 -22.96
N LEU A 161 -15.50 -3.80 -23.72
CA LEU A 161 -16.15 -4.10 -25.01
C LEU A 161 -17.46 -4.90 -24.86
N LYS A 162 -17.57 -5.75 -23.84
CA LYS A 162 -18.65 -6.75 -23.70
C LYS A 162 -19.47 -6.59 -22.42
N GLY A 163 -19.07 -5.69 -21.53
CA GLY A 163 -19.65 -5.53 -20.19
C GLY A 163 -18.82 -6.22 -19.09
N PRO A 164 -19.09 -5.91 -17.80
CA PRO A 164 -18.29 -6.35 -16.65
C PRO A 164 -17.99 -7.85 -16.60
N SER A 165 -16.78 -8.21 -16.18
CA SER A 165 -16.37 -9.61 -16.01
C SER A 165 -17.15 -10.28 -14.86
N PRO A 166 -17.36 -11.61 -14.93
CA PRO A 166 -17.89 -12.37 -13.79
C PRO A 166 -17.02 -12.22 -12.53
N ALA A 167 -15.69 -12.14 -12.70
CA ALA A 167 -14.76 -11.96 -11.59
C ALA A 167 -14.98 -10.63 -10.85
N LEU A 168 -15.18 -9.51 -11.58
CA LEU A 168 -15.55 -8.24 -10.97
C LEU A 168 -16.91 -8.35 -10.26
N ALA A 169 -17.90 -8.99 -10.89
CA ALA A 169 -19.22 -9.17 -10.29
C ALA A 169 -19.17 -9.97 -8.97
N GLU A 170 -18.30 -11.00 -8.87
CA GLU A 170 -18.11 -11.78 -7.65
C GLU A 170 -17.58 -10.96 -6.47
N THR A 171 -16.78 -9.92 -6.73
CA THR A 171 -16.31 -9.00 -5.69
C THR A 171 -17.39 -8.05 -5.18
N GLY A 172 -18.45 -7.82 -5.96
CA GLY A 172 -19.49 -6.84 -5.65
C GLY A 172 -19.02 -5.37 -5.74
N LEU A 173 -17.82 -5.12 -6.26
CA LEU A 173 -17.24 -3.78 -6.39
C LEU A 173 -17.70 -3.08 -7.67
N LEU A 174 -17.69 -1.75 -7.65
CA LEU A 174 -17.99 -0.92 -8.83
C LEU A 174 -16.89 -1.03 -9.89
N THR A 175 -15.64 -1.06 -9.45
CA THR A 175 -14.43 -1.25 -10.25
C THR A 175 -13.43 -2.06 -9.42
N ASN A 176 -12.46 -2.70 -10.07
CA ASN A 176 -11.38 -3.34 -9.33
C ASN A 176 -10.35 -2.28 -8.89
N PRO A 177 -10.23 -1.96 -7.58
CA PRO A 177 -9.34 -0.90 -7.11
C PRO A 177 -7.86 -1.24 -7.34
N VAL A 178 -7.50 -2.54 -7.36
CA VAL A 178 -6.15 -3.01 -7.70
C VAL A 178 -5.80 -2.59 -9.13
N HIS A 179 -6.68 -2.90 -10.10
CA HIS A 179 -6.43 -2.55 -11.51
C HIS A 179 -6.31 -1.04 -11.69
N VAL A 180 -7.17 -0.26 -11.02
CA VAL A 180 -7.14 1.21 -11.06
C VAL A 180 -5.80 1.74 -10.57
N ILE A 181 -5.33 1.30 -9.40
CA ILE A 181 -4.09 1.80 -8.81
C ILE A 181 -2.86 1.31 -9.60
N ASP A 182 -2.88 0.05 -10.02
CA ASP A 182 -1.79 -0.57 -10.77
C ASP A 182 -1.58 0.12 -12.12
N LEU A 183 -2.61 0.20 -12.96
CA LEU A 183 -2.52 0.79 -14.29
C LEU A 183 -2.25 2.30 -14.26
N SER A 184 -2.68 3.00 -13.20
CA SER A 184 -2.54 4.46 -13.12
C SER A 184 -1.23 4.92 -12.48
N PHE A 185 -0.70 4.17 -11.51
CA PHE A 185 0.42 4.62 -10.68
C PHE A 185 1.54 3.60 -10.56
N VAL A 186 1.25 2.37 -10.12
CA VAL A 186 2.30 1.42 -9.70
C VAL A 186 3.08 0.90 -10.91
N LEU A 187 2.38 0.39 -11.92
CA LEU A 187 3.04 -0.21 -13.08
C LEU A 187 3.77 0.83 -13.95
N PRO A 188 3.25 2.05 -14.18
CA PRO A 188 4.02 3.11 -14.84
C PRO A 188 5.26 3.58 -14.07
N ALA A 189 5.30 3.37 -12.74
CA ALA A 189 6.44 3.73 -11.91
C ALA A 189 7.55 2.67 -11.86
N PHE A 190 7.30 1.46 -12.40
CA PHE A 190 8.24 0.34 -12.42
C PHE A 190 9.27 0.41 -13.55
#